data_AF-A0A8H5Y1K6-F1
#
_entry.id   AF-A0A8H5Y1K6-F1
#
_cell.length_a   1.000
_cell.length_b   1.000
_cell.length_c   1.000
_cell.angle_alpha   90.00
_cell.angle_beta   90.00
_cell.angle_gamma   90.00
#
_symmetry.space_group_name_H-M   'P 1'
#
loop_
_entity.id
_entity.type
_entity.pdbx_description
1 polymer ?
#
loop_
_entity_poly.entity_id
_entity_poly.type
_entity_poly.pdbx_seq_one_letter_code
_entity_poly.pdbx_strand_id
1 'polypeptide(L)'
;MCFLVVTRTLCRRCRMRTEDDKEHTRKCDTIRRHGRPLHRELEVEHATHWRDWVHCAACMHEYDVYCHARHNNIDYPVPDPPFY
;
A
#
# COMPACT_ATOMS: atom_id res chain seq x y z
N MET A 1 -15.84 22.22 0.69
CA MET A 1 -15.78 20.96 1.46
C MET A 1 -14.35 20.44 1.46
N CYS A 2 -13.87 20.02 2.64
CA CYS A 2 -12.54 19.43 2.82
C CYS A 2 -12.71 17.95 3.15
N PHE A 3 -11.86 17.15 2.52
CA PHE A 3 -11.94 15.70 2.57
C PHE A 3 -10.65 15.13 3.15
N LEU A 4 -10.79 14.17 4.06
CA LEU A 4 -9.72 13.27 4.44
C LEU A 4 -9.71 12.13 3.42
N VAL A 5 -8.70 12.11 2.55
CA VAL A 5 -8.54 11.00 1.61
C VAL A 5 -7.69 9.93 2.28
N VAL A 6 -8.31 8.81 2.61
CA VAL A 6 -7.61 7.63 3.12
C VAL A 6 -7.29 6.76 1.92
N THR A 7 -6.04 6.80 1.46
CA THR A 7 -5.56 5.89 0.44
C THR A 7 -5.18 4.56 1.08
N ARG A 8 -5.88 3.49 0.68
CA ARG A 8 -5.54 2.14 1.12
C ARG A 8 -4.52 1.53 0.18
N THR A 9 -3.41 1.05 0.75
CA THR A 9 -2.37 0.38 -0.01
C THR A 9 -2.52 -1.12 0.15
N LEU A 10 -2.64 -1.83 -0.97
CA LEU A 10 -2.74 -3.29 -0.99
C LEU A 10 -1.46 -3.90 -1.57
N CYS A 11 -1.18 -5.13 -1.18
CA CYS A 11 -0.12 -5.91 -1.80
C CYS A 11 -0.49 -6.26 -3.25
N ARG A 12 0.39 -5.96 -4.22
CA ARG A 12 0.16 -6.32 -5.64
C ARG A 12 -0.04 -7.80 -5.88
N ARG A 13 0.60 -8.65 -5.06
CA ARG A 13 0.57 -10.11 -5.19
C ARG A 13 -0.59 -10.71 -4.40
N CYS A 14 -0.55 -10.63 -3.07
CA CYS A 14 -1.54 -11.29 -2.22
C CYS A 14 -2.80 -10.45 -1.93
N ARG A 15 -2.88 -9.19 -2.39
CA ARG A 15 -4.00 -8.26 -2.16
C ARG A 15 -4.30 -7.95 -0.68
N MET A 16 -3.46 -8.45 0.24
CA MET A 16 -3.54 -8.13 1.67
C MET A 16 -3.20 -6.66 1.89
N ARG A 17 -3.80 -6.05 2.91
CA ARG A 17 -3.43 -4.68 3.33
C ARG A 17 -1.97 -4.65 3.75
N THR A 18 -1.27 -3.62 3.30
CA THR A 18 0.05 -3.29 3.85
C THR A 18 -0.13 -2.38 5.05
N GLU A 19 0.70 -2.54 6.09
CA GLU A 19 0.63 -1.68 7.29
C GLU A 19 0.89 -0.20 6.97
N ASP A 20 1.48 0.11 5.80
CA ASP A 20 1.67 1.44 5.24
C ASP A 20 0.41 2.02 4.57
N ASP A 21 -0.75 1.93 5.21
CA ASP A 21 -1.92 2.71 4.82
C ASP A 21 -1.57 4.20 5.02
N LYS A 22 -1.08 4.85 3.96
CA LYS A 22 -0.74 6.27 4.01
C LYS A 22 -2.05 7.07 4.02
N GLU A 23 -2.46 7.54 5.19
CA GLU A 23 -3.50 8.55 5.33
C GLU A 23 -2.99 9.87 4.74
N HIS A 24 -3.18 10.07 3.42
CA HIS A 24 -2.77 11.30 2.76
C HIS A 24 -3.90 12.34 2.78
N THR A 25 -3.79 13.28 3.72
CA THR A 25 -4.67 14.44 3.85
C THR A 25 -4.49 15.44 2.70
N ARG A 26 -4.87 15.09 1.46
CA ARG A 26 -4.58 15.85 0.23
C ARG A 26 -5.14 17.28 0.17
N LYS A 27 -6.13 17.66 0.98
CA LYS A 27 -6.70 19.03 0.98
C LYS A 27 -6.50 19.83 2.26
N CYS A 28 -6.32 19.18 3.41
CA CYS A 28 -6.08 19.92 4.66
C CYS A 28 -4.66 20.48 4.72
N ASP A 29 -3.66 19.80 4.14
CA ASP A 29 -2.28 20.30 4.10
C ASP A 29 -2.15 21.63 3.33
N THR A 30 -2.90 21.81 2.25
CA THR A 30 -2.92 23.07 1.51
C THR A 30 -3.48 24.22 2.36
N ILE A 31 -4.53 23.95 3.14
CA ILE A 31 -5.19 24.94 4.01
C ILE A 31 -4.33 25.26 5.24
N ARG A 32 -3.64 24.26 5.79
CA ARG A 32 -2.66 24.39 6.89
C ARG A 32 -1.50 25.30 6.47
N ARG A 33 -0.99 25.15 5.24
CA ARG A 33 0.03 26.04 4.65
C ARG A 33 -0.45 27.47 4.44
N HIS A 34 -1.76 27.69 4.28
CA HIS A 34 -2.35 29.00 4.04
C HIS A 34 -2.98 29.64 5.30
N GLY A 35 -2.73 29.10 6.50
CA GLY A 35 -3.14 29.71 7.78
C GLY A 35 -4.65 29.82 7.99
N ARG A 36 -5.44 29.01 7.29
CA ARG A 36 -6.91 29.02 7.40
C ARG A 36 -7.38 28.11 8.56
N PRO A 37 -8.52 28.43 9.21
CA PRO A 37 -9.02 27.66 10.34
C PRO A 37 -9.29 26.20 9.95
N LEU A 38 -9.00 25.29 10.89
CA LEU A 38 -9.29 23.86 10.75
C LEU A 38 -10.79 23.66 10.51
N HIS A 39 -11.13 22.76 9.59
CA HIS A 39 -12.52 22.42 9.29
C HIS A 39 -13.15 21.69 10.48
N ARG A 40 -14.41 22.02 10.83
CA ARG A 40 -15.17 21.36 11.91
C ARG A 40 -15.67 19.96 11.52
N GLU A 41 -15.92 19.74 10.24
CA GLU A 41 -16.36 18.46 9.68
C GLU A 41 -15.41 18.07 8.55
N LEU A 42 -14.92 16.82 8.61
CA LEU A 42 -14.08 16.20 7.60
C LEU A 42 -14.89 15.05 6.99
N GLU A 43 -15.23 15.15 5.71
CA GLU A 43 -15.76 14.00 4.98
C GLU A 43 -14.61 13.04 4.66
N VAL A 44 -14.74 11.77 5.03
CA VAL A 44 -13.70 10.76 4.80
C VAL A 44 -13.99 10.06 3.48
N GLU A 45 -13.05 10.14 2.54
CA GLU A 45 -13.12 9.46 1.25
C GLU A 45 -12.07 8.35 1.22
N HIS A 46 -12.52 7.11 1.01
CA HIS A 46 -11.62 5.97 0.85
C HIS A 46 -11.31 5.77 -0.63
N ALA A 47 -10.03 5.86 -1.00
CA ALA A 47 -9.57 5.62 -2.36
C ALA A 47 -8.58 4.44 -2.39
N THR A 48 -8.69 3.60 -3.41
CA THR A 48 -7.69 2.59 -3.74
C THR A 48 -7.16 2.87 -5.15
N HIS A 49 -5.86 3.19 -5.24
CA HIS A 49 -5.20 3.41 -6.52
C HIS A 49 -4.21 2.29 -6.78
N TRP A 50 -4.43 1.53 -7.85
CA TRP A 50 -3.53 0.43 -8.24
C TRP A 50 -2.05 0.87 -8.37
N ARG A 51 -1.82 2.13 -8.76
CA ARG A 51 -0.46 2.70 -8.88
C ARG A 51 0.28 2.71 -7.55
N ASP A 52 -0.44 2.88 -6.44
CA ASP A 52 0.13 3.00 -5.11
C ASP A 52 0.33 1.64 -4.44
N TRP A 53 -0.13 0.54 -5.06
CA TRP A 53 0.03 -0.82 -4.51
C TRP A 53 1.51 -1.21 -4.54
N VAL A 54 1.99 -1.86 -3.48
CA VAL A 54 3.39 -2.30 -3.31
C VAL A 54 3.45 -3.80 -3.05
N HIS A 55 4.64 -4.41 -2.98
CA HIS A 55 4.76 -5.78 -2.47
C HIS A 55 4.90 -5.74 -0.94
N CYS A 56 4.11 -6.52 -0.21
CA CYS A 56 4.25 -6.61 1.24
C CYS A 56 5.54 -7.37 1.62
N ALA A 57 6.04 -7.14 2.83
CA ALA A 57 7.26 -7.78 3.34
C ALA A 57 7.20 -9.32 3.27
N ALA A 58 6.04 -9.91 3.55
CA ALA A 58 5.85 -11.37 3.44
C ALA A 58 6.02 -11.87 1.99
N CYS A 59 5.41 -11.19 1.01
CA CYS A 59 5.55 -11.57 -0.40
C CYS A 59 6.97 -11.34 -0.93
N MET A 60 7.68 -10.33 -0.42
CA MET A 60 9.09 -10.10 -0.74
C MET A 60 9.99 -11.20 -0.15
N HIS A 61 9.76 -11.56 1.11
CA HIS A 61 10.51 -12.62 1.75
C HIS A 61 10.33 -13.97 1.05
N GLU A 62 9.09 -14.32 0.68
CA GLU A 62 8.81 -15.53 -0.09
C GLU A 62 9.55 -15.54 -1.44
N TYR A 63 9.63 -14.38 -2.10
CA TYR A 63 10.39 -14.23 -3.35
C TYR A 63 11.89 -14.46 -3.13
N ASP A 64 12.46 -13.93 -2.05
CA ASP A 64 13.87 -14.13 -1.71
C ASP A 64 14.17 -15.62 -1.46
N VAL A 65 13.29 -16.31 -0.72
CA VAL A 65 13.41 -17.76 -0.48
C VAL A 65 13.29 -18.54 -1.78
N TYR A 66 12.33 -18.19 -2.64
CA TYR A 66 12.20 -18.79 -3.97
C TYR A 66 13.48 -18.62 -4.80
N CYS A 67 14.03 -17.40 -4.86
CA CYS A 67 15.27 -17.11 -5.57
C CYS A 67 16.45 -17.92 -5.02
N HIS A 68 16.55 -18.02 -3.69
CA HIS A 68 17.57 -18.83 -3.03
C HIS A 68 17.44 -20.31 -3.36
N ALA A 69 16.22 -20.87 -3.32
CA ALA A 69 15.98 -22.27 -3.65
C ALA A 69 16.36 -22.58 -5.11
N ARG A 70 15.95 -21.70 -6.05
CA ARG A 70 16.32 -21.81 -7.47
C ARG A 70 17.84 -21.75 -7.67
N HIS A 71 18.53 -20.87 -6.96
CA HIS A 71 19.98 -20.75 -7.06
C HIS A 71 20.73 -22.00 -6.56
N ASN A 72 20.17 -22.69 -5.56
CA ASN A 72 20.77 -23.87 -4.95
C ASN A 72 20.22 -25.20 -5.49
N ASN A 73 19.42 -25.17 -6.57
CA ASN A 73 18.73 -26.36 -7.11
C ASN A 73 17.89 -27.12 -6.06
N ILE A 74 17.35 -26.40 -5.09
CA ILE A 74 16.42 -26.95 -4.09
C ILE A 74 15.02 -26.93 -4.71
N ASP A 75 14.32 -28.05 -4.58
CA ASP A 75 12.93 -28.14 -5.03
C ASP A 75 12.06 -27.20 -4.20
N TYR A 76 11.32 -26.34 -4.87
CA TYR A 76 10.50 -25.30 -4.24
C TYR A 76 9.10 -25.31 -4.86
N PRO A 77 8.03 -25.30 -4.04
CA PRO A 77 6.66 -25.36 -4.53
C PRO A 77 6.35 -24.20 -5.47
N VAL A 78 5.52 -24.46 -6.49
CA VAL A 78 5.10 -23.40 -7.43
C VAL A 78 4.36 -22.31 -6.65
N PRO A 79 4.83 -21.05 -6.68
CA PRO A 79 4.22 -19.97 -5.93
C PRO A 79 2.81 -19.67 -6.45
N ASP A 80 1.83 -19.49 -5.55
CA ASP A 80 0.47 -19.07 -5.87
C ASP A 80 0.06 -17.88 -4.98
N PRO A 81 -0.11 -16.66 -5.54
CA PRO A 81 0.04 -16.31 -6.95
C PRO A 81 1.51 -16.37 -7.42
N PRO A 82 1.78 -16.57 -8.72
CA PRO A 82 3.14 -16.60 -9.23
C PRO A 82 3.85 -15.24 -9.06
N PHE A 83 5.19 -15.29 -9.02
CA PHE A 83 6.03 -14.10 -9.09
C PHE A 83 6.07 -13.61 -10.54
N TYR A 84 5.69 -12.35 -10.79
CA TYR A 84 5.70 -11.69 -12.10
C TYR A 84 6.69 -10.53 -12.12
#